data_AF-A0A7Y0KC61-F1
#
_entry.id   AF-A0A7Y0KC61-F1
#
_cell.length_a   1.000
_cell.length_b   1.000
_cell.length_c   1.000
_cell.angle_alpha   90.00
_cell.angle_beta   90.00
_cell.angle_gamma   90.00
#
_symmetry.space_group_name_H-M   'P 1'
#
loop_
_entity.id
_entity.type
_entity.pdbx_description
1 polymer ?
#
loop_
_entity_poly.entity_id
_entity_poly.type
_entity_poly.pdbx_seq_one_letter_code
_entity_poly.pdbx_strand_id
1 'polypeptide(L)'
;MPHWTPIKNEPFINIMDDYRREIENKDAKATKEITRQYAHRLYQEYEILSEHTENAVYEHLSYFDDLLAGISNMKHAKKDIGYYGNFPRTFNKNKLNLARVMRSR
;
A
#
# COMPACT_ATOMS: atom_id res chain seq x y z
N MET A 1 3.89 5.68 -17.28
CA MET A 1 4.01 4.87 -16.05
C MET A 1 3.02 3.73 -16.16
N PRO A 2 3.41 2.49 -15.84
CA PRO A 2 2.50 1.35 -15.88
C PRO A 2 1.31 1.59 -14.95
N HIS A 3 0.13 1.15 -15.37
CA HIS A 3 -1.13 1.44 -14.68
C HIS A 3 -1.48 0.33 -13.70
N TRP A 4 -1.76 0.69 -12.45
CA TRP A 4 -2.30 -0.21 -11.43
C TRP A 4 -3.75 -0.57 -11.79
N THR A 5 -3.94 -1.75 -12.36
CA THR A 5 -5.27 -2.29 -12.69
C THR A 5 -5.86 -3.03 -11.49
N PRO A 6 -7.17 -3.32 -11.46
CA PRO A 6 -7.77 -4.14 -10.41
C PRO A 6 -7.05 -5.48 -10.18
N ILE A 7 -6.66 -6.17 -11.26
CA ILE A 7 -5.93 -7.45 -11.19
C ILE A 7 -4.56 -7.26 -10.52
N LYS A 8 -3.88 -6.13 -10.78
CA LYS A 8 -2.60 -5.82 -10.12
C LYS A 8 -2.76 -5.40 -8.67
N ASN A 9 -3.94 -4.94 -8.25
CA ASN A 9 -4.22 -4.56 -6.87
C ASN A 9 -4.58 -5.77 -5.99
N GLU A 10 -5.06 -6.87 -6.58
CA GLU A 10 -5.46 -8.08 -5.86
C GLU A 10 -4.34 -8.65 -4.95
N PRO A 11 -3.07 -8.76 -5.37
CA PRO A 11 -1.98 -9.19 -4.49
C PRO A 11 -1.84 -8.33 -3.23
N PHE A 12 -2.04 -7.02 -3.35
CA PHE A 12 -1.95 -6.09 -2.22
C PHE A 12 -3.11 -6.25 -1.24
N ILE A 13 -4.31 -6.59 -1.72
CA ILE A 13 -5.46 -6.88 -0.86
C ILE A 13 -5.20 -8.15 -0.07
N ASN A 14 -4.70 -9.20 -0.73
CA ASN A 14 -4.49 -10.52 -0.14
C ASN A 14 -3.52 -10.51 1.05
N ILE A 15 -2.51 -9.63 1.02
CA ILE A 15 -1.51 -9.53 2.10
C ILE A 15 -1.87 -8.50 3.18
N MET A 16 -2.96 -7.72 3.00
CA MET A 16 -3.15 -6.48 3.74
C MET A 16 -3.36 -6.68 5.24
N ASP A 17 -4.06 -7.75 5.63
CA ASP A 17 -4.25 -8.08 7.05
C ASP A 17 -2.94 -8.41 7.76
N ASP A 18 -2.15 -9.30 7.16
CA ASP A 18 -0.87 -9.72 7.72
C ASP A 18 0.10 -8.54 7.79
N TYR A 19 0.17 -7.75 6.71
CA TYR A 19 0.97 -6.53 6.65
C TYR A 19 0.59 -5.55 7.77
N ARG A 20 -0.71 -5.26 7.93
CA ARG A 20 -1.22 -4.34 8.95
C ARG A 20 -0.91 -4.81 10.36
N ARG A 21 -1.05 -6.12 10.63
CA ARG A 21 -0.71 -6.72 11.93
C ARG A 21 0.77 -6.56 12.25
N GLU A 22 1.65 -6.69 11.26
CA GLU A 22 3.09 -6.57 11.49
C GLU A 22 3.57 -5.14 11.74
N ILE A 23 2.95 -4.15 11.08
CA ILE A 23 3.30 -2.73 11.26
C ILE A 23 2.56 -2.08 12.44
N GLU A 24 1.59 -2.76 13.05
CA GLU A 24 0.85 -2.23 14.20
C GLU A 24 1.80 -1.91 15.35
N ASN A 25 1.65 -0.71 15.91
CA ASN A 25 2.49 -0.17 17.00
C ASN A 25 4.00 -0.12 16.69
N LYS A 26 4.41 -0.21 15.42
CA LYS A 26 5.79 -0.02 14.99
C LYS A 26 6.11 1.46 14.76
N ASP A 27 7.38 1.80 14.94
CA ASP A 27 7.89 3.11 14.58
C ASP A 27 8.07 3.24 13.05
N ALA A 28 8.45 4.44 12.59
CA ALA A 28 8.60 4.71 11.17
C ALA A 28 9.74 3.90 10.52
N LYS A 29 10.81 3.57 11.27
CA LYS A 29 11.94 2.82 10.73
C LYS A 29 11.54 1.36 10.51
N ALA A 30 10.95 0.74 11.53
CA ALA A 30 10.45 -0.63 11.47
C ALA A 30 9.33 -0.77 10.43
N THR A 31 8.41 0.19 10.35
CA THR A 31 7.34 0.16 9.34
C THR A 31 7.90 0.18 7.92
N LYS A 32 8.91 1.01 7.64
CA LYS A 32 9.57 1.07 6.31
C LYS A 32 10.25 -0.24 5.97
N GLU A 33 10.96 -0.84 6.93
CA GLU A 33 11.64 -2.13 6.74
C GLU A 33 10.64 -3.25 6.43
N ILE A 34 9.59 -3.39 7.23
CA ILE A 34 8.51 -4.37 7.00
C ILE A 34 7.86 -4.13 5.63
N THR A 35 7.53 -2.88 5.30
CA THR A 35 6.94 -2.54 4.00
C THR A 35 7.86 -2.91 2.83
N ARG A 36 9.18 -2.73 2.99
CA ARG A 36 10.17 -3.15 1.98
C ARG A 36 10.19 -4.67 1.82
N GLN A 37 10.13 -5.43 2.91
CA GLN A 37 10.10 -6.90 2.87
C GLN A 37 8.85 -7.42 2.16
N TYR A 38 7.67 -6.85 2.47
CA TYR A 38 6.43 -7.19 1.79
C TYR A 38 6.46 -6.80 0.31
N ALA A 39 6.99 -5.62 -0.03
CA ALA A 39 7.13 -5.20 -1.42
C ALA A 39 8.07 -6.12 -2.22
N HIS A 40 9.19 -6.53 -1.62
CA HIS A 40 10.11 -7.49 -2.21
C HIS A 40 9.43 -8.84 -2.45
N ARG A 41 8.70 -9.36 -1.44
CA ARG A 41 7.94 -10.61 -1.57
C ARG A 41 6.91 -10.53 -2.69
N LEU A 42 6.09 -9.48 -2.71
CA LEU A 42 5.10 -9.26 -3.77
C LEU A 42 5.75 -9.23 -5.16
N TYR A 43 6.86 -8.51 -5.30
CA TYR A 43 7.58 -8.39 -6.55
C TYR A 43 8.16 -9.73 -7.04
N GLN A 44 8.58 -10.61 -6.14
CA GLN A 44 9.10 -11.95 -6.47
C GLN A 44 7.98 -12.97 -6.76
N GLU A 45 6.88 -12.92 -6.01
CA GLU A 45 5.81 -13.93 -6.09
C GLU A 45 4.81 -13.68 -7.21
N TYR A 46 4.59 -12.42 -7.59
CA TYR A 46 3.54 -12.05 -8.55
C TYR A 46 4.14 -11.49 -9.84
N GLU A 47 4.25 -12.33 -10.86
CA GLU A 47 4.77 -11.94 -12.18
C GLU A 47 4.05 -10.72 -12.79
N ILE A 48 2.76 -10.54 -12.49
CA ILE A 48 1.97 -9.38 -12.94
C ILE A 48 2.50 -8.04 -12.42
N LEU A 49 3.33 -8.05 -11.37
CA LEU A 49 3.97 -6.86 -10.82
C LEU A 49 5.35 -6.58 -11.43
N SER A 50 5.87 -7.47 -12.28
CA SER A 50 7.22 -7.36 -12.88
C SER A 50 7.40 -6.16 -13.81
N GLU A 51 6.32 -5.61 -14.38
CA GLU A 51 6.36 -4.37 -15.16
C GLU A 51 6.60 -3.11 -14.31
N HIS A 52 6.50 -3.23 -12.99
CA HIS A 52 6.81 -2.19 -12.03
C HIS A 52 8.17 -2.47 -11.37
N THR A 53 8.88 -1.42 -10.93
CA THR A 53 10.06 -1.64 -10.10
C THR A 53 9.62 -2.06 -8.68
N GLU A 54 10.46 -2.80 -7.95
CA GLU A 54 10.21 -3.11 -6.54
C GLU A 54 9.93 -1.84 -5.72
N ASN A 55 10.62 -0.73 -6.02
CA ASN A 55 10.37 0.55 -5.37
C ASN A 55 8.95 1.10 -5.67
N ALA A 56 8.44 0.89 -6.88
CA ALA A 56 7.07 1.26 -7.22
C ALA A 56 6.04 0.38 -6.50
N VAL A 57 6.33 -0.92 -6.31
CA VAL A 57 5.52 -1.83 -5.48
C VAL A 57 5.51 -1.36 -4.01
N TYR A 58 6.66 -0.97 -3.48
CA TYR A 58 6.79 -0.40 -2.13
C TYR A 58 5.96 0.88 -1.95
N GLU A 59 6.09 1.83 -2.87
CA GLU A 59 5.33 3.08 -2.81
C GLU A 59 3.82 2.80 -2.93
N HIS A 60 3.44 1.89 -3.82
CA HIS A 60 2.04 1.51 -4.02
C HIS A 60 1.46 0.81 -2.81
N LEU A 61 2.18 -0.11 -2.15
CA LEU A 61 1.70 -0.80 -0.94
C LEU A 61 1.30 0.19 0.16
N SER A 62 2.19 1.14 0.49
CA SER A 62 1.90 2.13 1.53
C SER A 62 0.76 3.09 1.15
N TYR A 63 0.65 3.46 -0.14
CA TYR A 63 -0.46 4.26 -0.66
C TYR A 63 -1.78 3.50 -0.63
N PHE A 64 -1.78 2.24 -1.06
CA PHE A 64 -2.95 1.40 -1.22
C PHE A 64 -3.55 1.04 0.14
N ASP A 65 -2.72 0.83 1.16
CA ASP A 65 -3.16 0.70 2.54
C ASP A 65 -3.90 1.97 3.04
N ASP A 66 -3.37 3.17 2.77
CA ASP A 66 -4.07 4.43 3.11
C ASP A 66 -5.38 4.62 2.32
N LEU A 67 -5.41 4.15 1.07
CA LEU A 67 -6.61 4.19 0.24
C LEU A 67 -7.69 3.27 0.82
N LEU A 68 -7.36 2.01 1.07
CA LEU A 68 -8.24 1.02 1.70
C LEU A 68 -8.76 1.51 3.06
N ALA A 69 -7.90 2.18 3.82
CA ALA A 69 -8.25 2.77 5.11
C ALA A 69 -9.16 4.00 5.03
N GLY A 70 -9.34 4.59 3.85
CA GLY A 70 -10.11 5.82 3.67
C GLY A 70 -9.36 7.10 4.08
N ILE A 71 -8.03 7.07 4.17
CA ILE A 71 -7.20 8.20 4.67
C ILE A 71 -6.61 9.01 3.49
N SER A 72 -6.59 8.44 2.29
CA SER A 72 -6.06 9.07 1.08
C SER A 72 -6.92 10.27 0.62
N ASN A 73 -6.26 11.36 0.20
CA ASN A 73 -6.92 12.55 -0.33
C ASN A 73 -7.55 12.22 -1.70
N MET A 74 -8.88 12.05 -1.74
CA MET A 74 -9.64 11.54 -2.89
C MET A 74 -9.47 12.33 -4.20
N LYS A 75 -8.92 13.55 -4.17
CA LYS A 75 -8.76 14.39 -5.36
C LYS A 75 -8.00 13.70 -6.51
N HIS A 76 -7.23 12.65 -6.24
CA HIS A 76 -6.51 11.85 -7.24
C HIS A 76 -7.04 10.42 -7.44
N ALA A 77 -8.03 9.98 -6.67
CA ALA A 77 -8.45 8.58 -6.58
C ALA A 77 -9.68 8.23 -7.43
N LYS A 78 -10.05 9.01 -8.46
CA LYS A 78 -11.24 8.72 -9.29
C LYS A 78 -11.23 7.30 -9.90
N LYS A 79 -10.03 6.75 -10.17
CA LYS A 79 -9.87 5.39 -10.70
C LYS A 79 -9.87 4.30 -9.62
N ASP A 80 -9.50 4.65 -8.40
CA ASP A 80 -9.36 3.71 -7.28
C ASP A 80 -10.47 3.89 -6.22
N ILE A 81 -11.54 4.62 -6.56
CA ILE A 81 -12.66 4.92 -5.67
C ILE A 81 -13.34 3.65 -5.15
N GLY A 82 -13.30 2.58 -5.93
CA GLY A 82 -13.83 1.27 -5.58
C GLY A 82 -13.09 0.56 -4.44
N TYR A 83 -11.93 1.07 -3.99
CA TYR A 83 -11.19 0.53 -2.84
C TYR A 83 -11.29 1.44 -1.61
N TYR A 84 -11.71 2.69 -1.79
CA TYR A 84 -11.64 3.69 -0.73
C TYR A 84 -12.52 3.30 0.46
N GLY A 85 -11.91 3.18 1.65
CA GLY A 85 -12.63 2.93 2.89
C GLY A 85 -13.28 1.54 3.01
N ASN A 86 -13.09 0.66 2.03
CA ASN A 86 -13.66 -0.69 2.05
C ASN A 86 -12.96 -1.62 3.03
N PHE A 87 -11.75 -1.25 3.45
CA PHE A 87 -10.99 -2.02 4.41
C PHE A 87 -10.31 -1.12 5.44
N PRO A 88 -11.08 -0.60 6.42
CA PRO A 88 -10.57 0.35 7.40
C PRO A 88 -9.51 -0.26 8.31
N ARG A 89 -8.51 0.53 8.71
CA ARG A 89 -7.56 0.10 9.74
C ARG A 89 -8.24 0.05 11.13
N THR A 90 -7.79 -0.86 11.97
CA THR A 90 -8.16 -0.91 13.39
C THR A 90 -7.34 0.07 14.23
N PHE A 91 -6.09 0.34 13.82
CA PHE A 91 -5.15 1.26 14.47
C PHE A 91 -4.85 2.48 13.60
N ASN A 92 -4.39 3.58 14.21
CA ASN A 92 -3.94 4.79 13.50
C ASN A 92 -4.91 5.27 12.39
N LYS A 93 -6.23 5.18 12.65
CA LYS A 93 -7.32 5.35 11.66
C LYS A 93 -7.34 6.67 10.90
N ASN A 94 -6.66 7.69 11.42
CA ASN A 94 -6.60 9.04 10.84
C ASN A 94 -5.18 9.45 10.44
N LYS A 95 -4.22 8.51 10.44
CA LYS A 95 -2.81 8.78 10.13
C LYS A 95 -2.40 8.04 8.87
N LEU A 96 -1.59 8.71 8.04
CA LEU A 96 -0.97 8.08 6.88
C LEU A 96 -0.05 6.93 7.32
N ASN A 97 0.13 5.96 6.42
CA ASN A 97 1.11 4.90 6.61
C ASN A 97 2.51 5.52 6.79
N LEU A 98 3.26 5.07 7.81
CA LEU A 98 4.59 5.64 8.12
C LEU A 98 5.65 5.35 7.04
N ALA A 99 5.40 4.36 6.18
CA ALA A 99 6.22 4.07 5.01
C ALA A 99 5.86 4.93 3.79
N ARG A 100 4.75 5.69 3.83
CA ARG A 100 4.28 6.51 2.70
C ARG A 100 5.32 7.53 2.30
N VAL A 101 5.72 7.47 1.02
CA VAL A 101 6.58 8.47 0.40
C VAL A 101 5.71 9.64 -0.05
N MET A 102 5.81 10.78 0.64
CA MET A 102 5.22 12.02 0.16
C MET A 102 6.09 12.56 -0.96
N ARG A 103 5.62 12.44 -2.21
CA ARG A 103 6.25 13.13 -3.33
C ARG A 103 5.95 14.62 -3.19
N SER A 104 6.95 15.41 -2.78
CA SER A 104 6.94 16.86 -2.98
C SER A 104 6.80 17.10 -4.48
N ARG A 105 5.75 17.83 -4.88
CA ARG A 105 5.62 18.30 -6.25
C ARG A 105 6.63 19.41 -6.53
#